data_AF-A0A9E6AEW9-F1
#
_entry.id   AF-A0A9E6AEW9-F1
#
_cell.length_a   1.000
_cell.length_b   1.000
_cell.length_c   1.000
_cell.angle_alpha   90.00
_cell.angle_beta   90.00
_cell.angle_gamma   90.00
#
_symmetry.space_group_name_H-M   'P 1'
#
loop_
_entity.id
_entity.type
_entity.pdbx_description
1 polymer ?
#
loop_
_entity_poly.entity_id
_entity_poly.type
_entity_poly.pdbx_seq_one_letter_code
_entity_poly.pdbx_strand_id
1 'polypeptide(L)'
;MLKISALQMEQITRAHFFRKLTDFLLTRTQQADMRKALLERETLEDLWAPFWPQLKDQNERVGAVTLTYLLSLHCQGEPLVQSLGKIIQTEDPEFHMQRYFSQHSDLRFSEFDLDLEE
;
A
#
# COMPACT_ATOMS: atom_id res chain seq x y z
N MET A 1 5.89 -21.34 -27.39
CA MET A 1 6.62 -20.25 -26.69
C MET A 1 5.59 -19.17 -26.36
N LEU A 2 5.13 -19.10 -25.10
CA LEU A 2 4.15 -18.09 -24.67
C LEU A 2 4.84 -16.72 -24.66
N LYS A 3 4.38 -15.77 -25.49
CA LYS A 3 4.81 -14.38 -25.43
C LYS A 3 3.93 -13.65 -24.42
N ILE A 4 4.47 -13.42 -23.22
CA ILE A 4 3.83 -12.58 -22.21
C ILE A 4 3.92 -11.13 -22.71
N SER A 5 2.79 -10.44 -22.83
CA SER A 5 2.76 -9.03 -23.21
C SER A 5 3.17 -8.12 -22.04
N ALA A 6 3.61 -6.89 -22.32
CA ALA A 6 3.95 -5.92 -21.28
C ALA A 6 2.79 -5.66 -20.31
N LEU A 7 1.55 -5.64 -20.83
CA LEU A 7 0.33 -5.50 -20.03
C LEU A 7 0.15 -6.69 -19.07
N GLN A 8 0.39 -7.91 -19.54
CA GLN A 8 0.30 -9.10 -18.70
C GLN A 8 1.38 -9.10 -17.62
N MET A 9 2.59 -8.65 -17.94
CA MET A 9 3.66 -8.52 -16.95
C MET A 9 3.28 -7.49 -15.87
N GLU A 10 2.76 -6.33 -16.25
CA GLU A 10 2.32 -5.31 -15.29
C GLU A 10 1.22 -5.83 -14.35
N GLN A 11 0.23 -6.56 -14.90
CA GLN A 11 -0.83 -7.19 -14.11
C GLN A 11 -0.29 -8.22 -13.11
N ILE A 12 0.69 -9.03 -13.53
CA ILE A 12 1.34 -10.02 -12.67
C ILE A 12 2.14 -9.32 -11.56
N THR A 13 2.95 -8.31 -11.90
CA THR A 13 3.75 -7.55 -10.93
C THR A 13 2.86 -6.86 -9.90
N ARG A 14 1.79 -6.19 -10.34
CA ARG A 14 0.82 -5.55 -9.44
C ARG A 14 0.19 -6.56 -8.49
N ALA A 15 -0.34 -7.65 -9.03
CA ALA A 15 -1.00 -8.68 -8.23
C ALA A 15 -0.04 -9.32 -7.22
N HIS A 16 1.22 -9.54 -7.61
CA HIS A 16 2.25 -10.07 -6.72
C HIS A 16 2.57 -9.08 -5.59
N PHE A 17 2.79 -7.80 -5.91
CA PHE A 17 3.06 -6.76 -4.93
C PHE A 17 1.91 -6.59 -3.93
N PHE A 18 0.67 -6.49 -4.42
CA PHE A 18 -0.51 -6.36 -3.56
C PHE A 18 -0.64 -7.57 -2.64
N ARG A 19 -0.43 -8.79 -3.16
CA ARG A 19 -0.45 -9.99 -2.32
C ARG A 19 0.64 -9.97 -1.25
N LYS A 20 1.90 -9.67 -1.61
CA LYS A 20 3.02 -9.59 -0.66
C LYS A 20 2.70 -8.60 0.47
N LEU A 21 2.14 -7.44 0.11
CA LEU A 21 1.71 -6.43 1.07
C LEU A 21 0.54 -6.89 1.93
N THR A 22 -0.51 -7.48 1.35
CA THR A 22 -1.66 -7.99 2.10
C THR A 22 -1.23 -9.05 3.11
N ASP A 23 -0.40 -10.01 2.68
CA ASP A 23 0.11 -11.08 3.54
C ASP A 23 0.94 -10.46 4.70
N PHE A 24 1.84 -9.53 4.40
CA PHE A 24 2.59 -8.78 5.41
C PHE A 24 1.66 -8.10 6.43
N LEU A 25 0.69 -7.30 5.97
CA LEU A 25 -0.20 -6.54 6.84
C LEU A 25 -1.09 -7.45 7.70
N LEU A 26 -1.59 -8.56 7.15
CA LEU A 26 -2.40 -9.54 7.90
C LEU A 26 -1.65 -10.18 9.06
N THR A 27 -0.33 -10.32 8.94
CA THR A 27 0.53 -10.85 10.03
C THR A 27 0.86 -9.81 11.09
N ARG A 28 0.83 -8.52 10.75
CA ARG A 28 1.33 -7.43 11.61
C ARG A 28 0.23 -6.63 12.28
N THR A 29 -0.86 -6.32 11.58
CA THR A 29 -1.91 -5.48 12.14
C THR A 29 -2.78 -6.23 13.15
N GLN A 30 -3.06 -5.57 14.27
CA GLN A 30 -4.03 -6.00 15.27
C GLN A 30 -5.37 -5.28 15.13
N GLN A 31 -5.47 -4.28 14.23
CA GLN A 31 -6.70 -3.52 14.02
C GLN A 31 -7.75 -4.37 13.31
N ALA A 32 -8.88 -4.62 13.97
CA ALA A 32 -9.94 -5.49 13.45
C ALA A 32 -10.50 -5.02 12.11
N ASP A 33 -10.73 -3.72 11.96
CA ASP A 33 -11.27 -3.13 10.73
C ASP A 33 -10.29 -3.25 9.56
N MET A 34 -9.00 -3.04 9.83
CA MET A 34 -7.95 -3.21 8.83
C MET A 34 -7.81 -4.68 8.41
N ARG A 35 -7.82 -5.62 9.37
CA ARG A 35 -7.81 -7.07 9.06
C ARG A 35 -9.03 -7.47 8.24
N LYS A 36 -10.21 -6.94 8.55
CA LYS A 36 -11.42 -7.19 7.77
C LYS A 36 -11.27 -6.69 6.33
N ALA A 37 -10.84 -5.43 6.16
CA ALA A 37 -10.61 -4.85 4.83
C ALA A 37 -9.55 -5.63 4.02
N LEU A 38 -8.50 -6.13 4.67
CA LEU A 38 -7.45 -6.93 4.02
C LEU A 38 -7.95 -8.29 3.49
N LEU A 39 -9.02 -8.84 4.08
CA LEU A 39 -9.63 -10.09 3.63
C LEU A 39 -10.62 -9.89 2.46
N GLU A 40 -11.03 -8.65 2.21
CA GLU A 40 -11.94 -8.28 1.13
C GLU A 40 -11.16 -7.89 -0.13
N ARG A 41 -10.84 -8.87 -0.97
CA ARG A 41 -9.98 -8.68 -2.15
C ARG A 41 -10.50 -7.62 -3.13
N GLU A 42 -11.82 -7.58 -3.35
CA GLU A 42 -12.44 -6.58 -4.24
C GLU A 42 -12.21 -5.16 -3.70
N THR A 43 -12.42 -4.95 -2.39
CA THR A 43 -12.16 -3.70 -1.69
C THR A 43 -10.71 -3.25 -1.84
N LEU A 44 -9.74 -4.16 -1.72
CA LEU A 44 -8.32 -3.83 -1.87
C LEU A 44 -7.95 -3.46 -3.31
N GLU A 45 -8.46 -4.19 -4.30
CA GLU A 45 -8.18 -3.89 -5.70
C GLU A 45 -8.77 -2.51 -6.08
N ASP A 46 -10.01 -2.24 -5.68
CA ASP A 46 -10.66 -0.93 -5.91
C ASP A 46 -9.92 0.21 -5.19
N LEU A 47 -9.38 -0.07 -4.00
CA LEU A 47 -8.62 0.90 -3.21
C LEU A 47 -7.23 1.18 -3.80
N TRP A 48 -6.47 0.15 -4.17
CA TRP A 48 -5.05 0.29 -4.51
C TRP A 48 -4.78 0.43 -6.01
N ALA A 49 -5.57 -0.23 -6.88
CA ALA A 49 -5.32 -0.23 -8.32
C ALA A 49 -5.28 1.17 -8.96
N PRO A 50 -6.12 2.16 -8.54
CA PRO A 50 -6.06 3.51 -9.10
C PRO A 50 -4.72 4.22 -8.88
N PHE A 51 -3.98 3.85 -7.82
CA PHE A 51 -2.70 4.48 -7.45
C PHE A 51 -1.50 3.74 -8.02
N TRP A 52 -1.68 2.53 -8.53
CA TRP A 52 -0.60 1.72 -9.13
C TRP A 52 0.23 2.47 -10.20
N PRO A 53 -0.34 3.24 -11.14
CA PRO A 53 0.44 3.95 -12.15
C PRO A 53 1.47 4.94 -11.58
N GLN A 54 1.25 5.44 -10.36
CA GLN A 54 2.13 6.40 -9.68
C GLN A 54 3.19 5.70 -8.82
N LEU A 55 2.90 4.46 -8.39
CA LEU A 55 3.74 3.70 -7.46
C LEU A 55 4.64 2.67 -8.15
N LYS A 56 4.28 2.21 -9.35
CA LYS A 56 4.97 1.09 -10.02
C LYS A 56 6.45 1.32 -10.32
N ASP A 57 6.85 2.58 -10.46
CA ASP A 57 8.25 2.98 -10.73
C ASP A 57 8.96 3.51 -9.47
N GLN A 58 8.26 3.51 -8.32
CA GLN A 58 8.82 3.93 -7.03
C GLN A 58 9.50 2.76 -6.32
N ASN A 59 10.26 3.07 -5.27
CA ASN A 59 10.78 2.04 -4.35
C ASN A 59 9.60 1.25 -3.73
N GLU A 60 9.72 -0.08 -3.63
CA GLU A 60 8.70 -0.96 -3.04
C GLU A 60 8.26 -0.49 -1.65
N ARG A 61 9.20 0.00 -0.83
CA ARG A 61 8.92 0.56 0.49
C ARG A 61 7.96 1.74 0.42
N VAL A 62 8.22 2.70 -0.47
CA VAL A 62 7.34 3.86 -0.68
C VAL A 62 5.95 3.41 -1.12
N GLY A 63 5.87 2.45 -2.05
CA GLY A 63 4.61 1.83 -2.47
C GLY A 63 3.85 1.20 -1.30
N ALA A 64 4.54 0.39 -0.49
CA ALA A 64 3.94 -0.35 0.61
C ALA A 64 3.41 0.56 1.71
N VAL A 65 4.22 1.55 2.11
CA VAL A 65 3.82 2.57 3.07
C VAL A 65 2.60 3.34 2.55
N THR A 66 2.62 3.76 1.28
CA THR A 66 1.52 4.56 0.68
C THR A 66 0.21 3.78 0.63
N LEU A 67 0.25 2.52 0.17
CA LEU A 67 -0.93 1.66 0.09
C LEU A 67 -1.47 1.30 1.49
N THR A 68 -0.59 1.15 2.48
CA THR A 68 -0.99 0.89 3.87
C THR A 68 -1.62 2.11 4.52
N TYR A 69 -1.09 3.29 4.20
CA TYR A 69 -1.65 4.56 4.62
C TYR A 69 -3.06 4.75 4.03
N LEU A 70 -3.24 4.48 2.74
CA LEU A 70 -4.56 4.48 2.08
C LEU A 70 -5.57 3.56 2.77
N LEU A 71 -5.14 2.35 3.12
CA LEU A 71 -5.98 1.40 3.83
C LEU A 71 -6.39 1.91 5.20
N SER A 72 -5.47 2.51 5.95
CA SER A 72 -5.74 3.11 7.26
C SER A 72 -6.79 4.22 7.15
N LEU A 73 -6.64 5.12 6.19
CA LEU A 73 -7.62 6.17 5.92
C LEU A 73 -8.99 5.61 5.54
N HIS A 74 -9.02 4.58 4.68
CA HIS A 74 -10.26 3.93 4.27
C HIS A 74 -11.00 3.35 5.48
N CYS A 75 -10.30 2.63 6.37
CA CYS A 75 -10.88 2.06 7.58
C CYS A 75 -11.39 3.12 8.56
N GLN A 76 -10.82 4.33 8.55
CA GLN A 76 -11.25 5.46 9.38
C GLN A 76 -12.38 6.28 8.74
N GLY A 77 -12.78 5.97 7.50
CA GLY A 77 -13.78 6.73 6.74
C GLY A 77 -13.27 8.08 6.24
N GLU A 78 -11.94 8.26 6.16
CA GLU A 78 -11.34 9.50 5.69
C GLU A 78 -11.31 9.61 4.14
N PRO A 79 -11.42 10.83 3.58
CA PRO A 79 -11.40 11.04 2.14
C PRO A 79 -10.02 10.80 1.51
N LEU A 80 -9.86 9.66 0.84
CA LEU A 80 -8.61 9.17 0.25
C LEU A 80 -7.93 10.15 -0.71
N VAL A 81 -8.69 10.73 -1.65
CA VAL A 81 -8.15 11.57 -2.74
C VAL A 81 -7.49 12.84 -2.21
N GLN A 82 -8.07 13.45 -1.17
CA GLN A 82 -7.53 14.69 -0.60
C GLN A 82 -6.26 14.43 0.21
N SER A 83 -6.19 13.29 0.89
CA SER A 83 -5.05 12.94 1.73
C SER A 83 -3.86 12.44 0.90
N LEU A 84 -4.11 11.73 -0.19
CA LEU A 84 -3.05 11.21 -1.04
C LEU A 84 -2.42 12.27 -1.96
N GLY A 85 -3.24 13.19 -2.46
CA GLY A 85 -2.74 14.36 -3.20
C GLY A 85 -1.77 15.20 -2.37
N LYS A 86 -2.02 15.34 -1.06
CA LYS A 86 -1.10 16.03 -0.14
C LYS A 86 0.23 15.29 0.01
N ILE A 87 0.21 13.97 0.14
CA ILE A 87 1.43 13.18 0.37
C ILE A 87 2.30 13.09 -0.89
N ILE A 88 1.72 12.80 -2.05
CA ILE A 88 2.47 12.68 -3.31
C ILE A 88 3.06 14.03 -3.76
N GLN A 89 2.40 15.14 -3.42
CA GLN A 89 2.87 16.48 -3.79
C GLN A 89 3.87 17.08 -2.78
N THR A 90 4.18 16.39 -1.69
CA THR A 90 5.15 16.88 -0.72
C THR A 90 6.58 16.51 -1.17
N GLU A 91 7.54 17.39 -0.91
CA GLU A 91 8.97 17.14 -1.16
C GLU A 91 9.53 15.95 -0.35
N ASP A 92 8.90 15.62 0.78
CA ASP A 92 9.24 14.45 1.61
C ASP A 92 7.98 13.64 2.01
N PRO A 93 7.49 12.75 1.12
CA PRO A 93 6.30 11.93 1.39
C PRO A 93 6.50 10.96 2.57
N GLU A 94 7.72 10.46 2.77
CA GLU A 94 8.03 9.49 3.82
C GLU A 94 7.87 10.10 5.21
N PHE A 95 8.31 11.34 5.42
CA PHE A 95 8.15 12.03 6.70
C PHE A 95 6.67 12.17 7.12
N HIS A 96 5.79 12.53 6.18
CA HIS A 96 4.36 12.67 6.45
C HIS A 96 3.70 11.33 6.80
N MET A 97 4.02 10.28 6.05
CA MET A 97 3.52 8.94 6.32
C MET A 97 4.06 8.41 7.67
N GLN A 98 5.36 8.59 7.95
CA GLN A 98 5.97 8.22 9.22
C GLN A 98 5.30 8.89 10.41
N ARG A 99 5.03 10.19 10.30
CA ARG A 99 4.31 10.93 11.35
C ARG A 99 2.91 10.38 11.57
N TYR A 100 2.18 10.05 10.51
CA TYR A 100 0.85 9.46 10.63
C TYR A 100 0.90 8.10 11.33
N PHE A 101 1.76 7.18 10.89
CA PHE A 101 1.89 5.85 11.50
C PHE A 101 2.24 5.94 12.99
N SER A 102 3.10 6.89 13.36
CA SER A 102 3.47 7.15 14.76
C SER A 102 2.31 7.63 15.63
N GLN A 103 1.26 8.20 15.04
CA GLN A 103 0.12 8.80 15.74
C GLN A 103 -1.15 7.94 15.70
N HIS A 104 -1.33 7.15 14.65
CA HIS A 104 -2.62 6.54 14.31
C HIS A 104 -2.57 5.03 14.05
N SER A 105 -1.38 4.42 14.04
CA SER A 105 -1.21 3.00 13.70
C SER A 105 -0.48 2.23 14.78
N ASP A 106 -0.78 0.95 14.86
CA ASP A 106 -0.02 -0.05 15.60
C ASP A 106 1.23 -0.54 14.85
N LEU A 107 1.31 -0.26 13.54
CA LEU A 107 2.47 -0.57 12.70
C LEU A 107 3.56 0.48 12.85
N ARG A 108 4.80 0.04 13.05
CA ARG A 108 5.95 0.94 13.07
C ARG A 108 6.40 1.21 11.64
N PHE A 109 6.74 2.47 11.35
CA PHE A 109 7.23 2.85 10.01
C PHE A 109 8.47 2.06 9.55
N SER A 110 9.31 1.62 10.51
CA SER A 110 10.48 0.79 10.23
C SER A 110 10.13 -0.67 9.85
N GLU A 111 8.89 -1.12 10.04
CA GLU A 111 8.49 -2.49 9.65
C GLU A 111 8.24 -2.62 8.15
N PHE A 112 8.18 -1.50 7.42
CA PHE A 112 8.02 -1.48 5.97
C PHE A 112 9.33 -1.67 5.19
N ASP A 113 10.39 -2.12 5.86
CA ASP A 113 11.48 -2.82 5.17
C ASP A 113 10.95 -4.16 4.68
N LEU A 114 10.24 -4.10 3.55
CA LEU A 114 10.01 -5.24 2.68
C LEU A 114 11.34 -5.58 2.02
N ASP A 115 12.36 -5.94 2.81
CA ASP A 115 13.66 -6.32 2.29
C ASP A 115 13.49 -7.45 1.27
N LEU A 116 13.89 -7.16 0.03
CA LEU A 116 15.18 -7.58 -0.51
C LEU A 116 15.68 -8.95 0.01
N GLU A 117 14.82 -9.96 0.03
CA GLU A 117 15.30 -11.35 0.02
C GLU A 117 15.70 -11.68 -1.43
N GLU A 118 17.01 -11.83 -1.62
CA GLU A 118 17.68 -12.35 -2.84
C GLU A 118 17.06 -13.65 -3.38
#